data_AF-A0A0B7MNX4-F1
#
_entry.id   AF-A0A0B7MNX4-F1
#
_cell.length_a   1.000
_cell.length_b   1.000
_cell.length_c   1.000
_cell.angle_alpha   90.00
_cell.angle_beta   90.00
_cell.angle_gamma   90.00
#
_symmetry.space_group_name_H-M   'P 1'
#
loop_
_entity.id
_entity.type
_entity.pdbx_description
1 polymer ?
#
loop_
_entity_poly.entity_id
_entity_poly.type
_entity_poly.pdbx_seq_one_letter_code
_entity_poly.pdbx_strand_id
1 'polypeptide(L)'
;MGSGQKRNKLLVPEASQAMYQFKYELAREVGVENQIQGDYWGHVSSRDCGAVGGGMVRQMIQTVEQQIAQQGSPSQTIAATNQTTGTIQ
;
A
#
# COMPACT_ATOMS: atom_id res chain seq x y z
N MET A 1 19.01 -13.74 -21.08
CA MET A 1 18.17 -12.83 -20.26
C MET A 1 17.00 -13.66 -19.74
N GLY A 2 16.95 -13.95 -18.44
CA GLY A 2 15.90 -14.79 -17.85
C GLY A 2 14.55 -14.08 -17.91
N SER A 3 13.57 -14.69 -18.58
CA SER A 3 12.18 -14.26 -18.58
C SER A 3 11.59 -14.47 -17.18
N GLY A 4 11.81 -13.49 -16.31
CA GLY A 4 11.28 -13.48 -14.95
C GLY A 4 9.75 -13.58 -14.98
N GLN A 5 9.24 -14.69 -14.46
CA GLN A 5 7.81 -14.92 -14.37
C GLN A 5 7.15 -13.77 -13.59
N LYS A 6 6.18 -13.09 -14.21
CA LYS A 6 5.36 -12.03 -13.62
C LYS A 6 4.35 -12.59 -12.62
N ARG A 7 4.81 -13.39 -11.67
CA ARG A 7 3.99 -14.11 -10.68
C ARG A 7 3.60 -13.27 -9.46
N ASN A 8 4.07 -12.03 -9.37
CA ASN A 8 3.69 -11.09 -8.32
C ASN A 8 2.41 -10.36 -8.73
N LYS A 9 1.28 -11.08 -8.77
CA LYS A 9 -0.04 -10.49 -8.94
C LYS A 9 -0.60 -10.12 -7.57
N LEU A 10 -1.14 -8.91 -7.43
CA LEU A 10 -1.86 -8.52 -6.23
C LEU A 10 -3.07 -9.44 -6.05
N LEU A 11 -3.30 -9.87 -4.81
CA LEU A 11 -4.44 -10.71 -4.43
C LEU A 11 -5.77 -9.99 -4.71
N VAL A 12 -5.82 -8.70 -4.40
CA VAL A 12 -6.94 -7.80 -4.69
C VAL A 12 -6.49 -6.83 -5.79
N PRO A 13 -6.82 -7.08 -7.07
CA PRO A 13 -6.39 -6.23 -8.17
C PRO A 13 -6.97 -4.82 -8.11
N GLU A 14 -8.16 -4.65 -7.53
CA GLU A 14 -8.84 -3.36 -7.36
C GLU A 14 -8.02 -2.41 -6.45
N ALA A 15 -7.22 -2.96 -5.54
CA ALA A 15 -6.38 -2.18 -4.63
C ALA A 15 -5.06 -1.73 -5.27
N SER A 16 -4.79 -2.05 -6.55
CA SER A 16 -3.49 -1.76 -7.17
C SER A 16 -3.14 -0.27 -7.20
N GLN A 17 -4.13 0.61 -7.42
CA GLN A 17 -3.91 2.04 -7.44
C GLN A 17 -3.57 2.57 -6.03
N ALA A 18 -4.34 2.14 -5.02
CA ALA A 18 -4.09 2.50 -3.63
C ALA A 18 -2.71 2.01 -3.14
N MET A 19 -2.34 0.77 -3.50
CA MET A 19 -1.02 0.21 -3.19
C MET A 19 0.11 0.98 -3.89
N TYR A 20 -0.12 1.49 -5.11
CA TYR A 20 0.85 2.31 -5.81
C TYR A 20 1.10 3.61 -5.06
N GLN A 21 0.05 4.34 -4.70
CA GLN A 21 0.18 5.59 -3.94
C GLN A 21 0.89 5.36 -2.61
N PHE A 22 0.47 4.32 -1.89
CA PHE A 22 1.06 3.97 -0.61
C PHE A 22 2.55 3.63 -0.71
N LYS A 23 2.99 2.97 -1.78
CA LYS A 23 4.41 2.73 -2.06
C LYS A 23 5.19 4.03 -2.17
N TYR A 24 4.66 5.05 -2.85
CA TYR A 24 5.35 6.34 -2.96
C TYR A 24 5.31 7.10 -1.63
N GLU A 25 4.19 7.14 -0.92
CA GLU A 25 4.11 7.75 0.42
C GLU A 25 5.21 7.21 1.34
N LEU A 26 5.36 5.88 1.38
CA LEU A 26 6.39 5.27 2.20
C LEU A 26 7.81 5.47 1.66
N ALA A 27 7.98 5.57 0.34
CA ALA A 27 9.26 5.93 -0.26
C ALA A 27 9.73 7.32 0.21
N ARG A 28 8.78 8.24 0.42
CA ARG A 28 9.05 9.59 0.96
C ARG A 28 9.46 9.52 2.43
N GLU A 29 8.78 8.71 3.23
CA GLU A 29 9.13 8.50 4.65
C GLU A 29 10.49 7.86 4.84
N VAL A 30 10.83 6.86 4.02
CA VAL A 30 12.13 6.17 4.06
C VAL A 30 13.26 7.04 3.47
N GLY A 31 12.92 8.14 2.77
CA GLY A 31 13.89 9.07 2.20
C GLY A 31 14.50 8.63 0.87
N VAL A 32 13.83 7.73 0.16
CA VAL A 32 14.32 7.14 -1.11
C VAL A 32 13.65 7.76 -2.34
N GLU A 33 12.70 8.68 -2.15
CA GLU A 33 12.01 9.45 -3.21
C GLU A 33 12.98 10.04 -4.23
N ASN A 34 14.05 10.69 -3.76
CA ASN A 34 15.03 11.36 -4.62
C ASN A 34 15.89 10.42 -5.48
N GLN A 35 15.90 9.11 -5.14
CA GLN A 35 16.64 8.09 -5.87
C GLN A 35 15.76 7.42 -6.95
N ILE A 36 14.45 7.66 -6.93
CA ILE A 36 13.50 7.11 -7.87
C ILE A 36 13.42 8.04 -9.09
N GLN A 37 13.83 7.53 -10.25
CA GLN A 37 13.74 8.28 -11.50
C GLN A 37 12.43 7.91 -12.21
N GLY A 38 11.39 8.71 -11.98
CA GLY A 38 10.03 8.43 -12.45
C GLY A 38 9.47 7.15 -11.81
N ASP A 39 9.37 6.08 -12.59
CA ASP A 39 8.92 4.76 -12.11
C ASP A 39 10.04 3.72 -12.05
N TYR A 40 11.29 4.14 -12.30
CA TYR A 40 12.44 3.25 -12.29
C TYR A 40 13.11 3.22 -10.91
N TRP A 41 13.03 2.05 -10.27
CA TRP A 41 13.60 1.77 -8.95
C TRP A 41 14.97 1.08 -9.02
N GLY A 42 15.51 0.81 -10.21
CA GLY A 42 16.74 0.03 -10.37
C GLY A 42 18.02 0.74 -9.90
N HIS A 43 17.98 2.06 -9.71
CA HIS A 43 19.09 2.82 -9.13
C HIS A 43 19.03 2.89 -7.60
N VAL A 44 17.90 2.53 -7.00
CA VAL A 44 17.70 2.51 -5.56
C VAL A 44 18.35 1.26 -4.98
N SER A 45 19.05 1.40 -3.86
CA SER A 45 19.68 0.27 -3.18
C SER A 45 18.65 -0.83 -2.85
N SER A 46 19.02 -2.11 -2.99
CA SER A 46 18.16 -3.23 -2.61
C SER A 46 17.71 -3.16 -1.15
N ARG A 47 18.54 -2.58 -0.27
CA ARG A 47 18.21 -2.35 1.14
C ARG A 47 17.07 -1.35 1.31
N ASP A 48 17.10 -0.29 0.53
CA ASP A 48 16.16 0.82 0.56
C ASP A 48 14.81 0.41 -0.04
N CYS A 49 14.85 -0.27 -1.19
CA CYS A 49 13.68 -0.92 -1.78
C CYS A 49 13.02 -1.92 -0.80
N GLY A 50 13.84 -2.71 -0.10
CA GLY A 50 13.38 -3.65 0.92
C GLY A 50 12.78 -2.95 2.14
N ALA A 51 13.34 -1.82 2.57
CA ALA A 51 12.82 -1.01 3.67
C ALA A 51 11.44 -0.45 3.34
N VAL A 52 11.23 0.06 2.12
CA VAL A 52 9.90 0.52 1.66
C VAL A 52 8.89 -0.63 1.68
N GLY A 53 9.18 -1.75 0.99
CA GLY A 53 8.24 -2.88 0.93
C GLY A 53 7.93 -3.47 2.31
N GLY A 54 8.95 -3.59 3.18
CA GLY A 54 8.77 -4.05 4.54
C GLY A 54 8.03 -3.05 5.45
N GLY A 55 8.16 -1.75 5.20
CA GLY A 55 7.40 -0.72 5.90
C GLY A 55 5.92 -0.76 5.50
N MET A 56 5.63 -0.99 4.21
CA MET A 56 4.25 -1.05 3.72
C MET A 56 3.48 -2.16 4.44
N VAL A 57 4.10 -3.33 4.57
CA VAL A 57 3.50 -4.48 5.28
C VAL A 57 3.33 -4.19 6.77
N ARG A 58 4.33 -3.59 7.43
CA ARG A 58 4.23 -3.24 8.86
C ARG A 58 3.09 -2.28 9.13
N GLN A 59 2.97 -1.22 8.33
CA GLN A 59 1.93 -0.21 8.50
C GLN A 59 0.54 -0.78 8.19
N MET A 60 0.39 -1.62 7.16
CA MET A 60 -0.87 -2.31 6.88
C MET A 60 -1.31 -3.18 8.06
N ILE A 61 -0.39 -3.96 8.64
CA ILE A 61 -0.68 -4.80 9.82
C ILE A 61 -1.07 -3.92 11.00
N GLN A 62 -0.32 -2.86 11.29
CA GLN A 62 -0.64 -1.93 12.39
C GLN A 62 -2.04 -1.31 12.23
N THR A 63 -2.39 -0.86 11.03
CA THR A 63 -3.72 -0.30 10.75
C THR A 63 -4.82 -1.34 10.96
N VAL A 64 -4.60 -2.58 10.52
CA VAL A 64 -5.55 -3.68 10.72
C VAL A 64 -5.66 -4.05 12.21
N GLU A 65 -4.56 -4.13 12.95
CA GLU A 65 -4.55 -4.38 14.38
C GLU A 65 -5.29 -3.28 15.16
N GLN A 66 -5.08 -2.01 14.79
CA GLN A 66 -5.81 -0.88 15.37
C GLN A 66 -7.31 -0.94 15.06
N GLN A 67 -7.67 -1.26 13.81
CA GLN A 67 -9.07 -1.44 13.42
C GLN A 67 -9.73 -2.56 14.20
N ILE A 68 -9.06 -3.70 14.39
CA ILE A 68 -9.55 -4.83 15.18
C ILE A 68 -9.64 -4.47 16.67
N ALA A 69 -8.64 -3.77 17.20
CA ALA A 69 -8.64 -3.34 18.60
C ALA A 69 -9.76 -2.32 18.89
N GLN A 70 -10.07 -1.46 17.92
CA GLN A 70 -11.12 -0.45 18.03
C GLN A 70 -12.51 -1.02 17.70
N GLN A 71 -12.57 -2.05 16.86
CA GLN A 71 -13.77 -2.83 16.55
C GLN A 71 -13.74 -4.17 17.27
N GLY A 72 -14.19 -4.20 18.53
CA GLY A 72 -14.62 -5.44 19.18
C GLY A 72 -15.81 -6.15 18.48
N SER A 73 -16.10 -5.90 17.19
CA SER A 73 -17.18 -6.52 16.40
C SER A 73 -16.96 -6.35 14.88
N PRO A 74 -16.59 -7.40 14.13
CA PRO A 74 -16.25 -7.35 12.69
C PRO A 74 -17.45 -7.17 11.72
N SER A 75 -18.59 -6.61 12.15
CA SER A 75 -19.83 -6.62 11.36
C SER A 75 -20.28 -5.28 10.77
N GLN A 76 -19.69 -4.13 11.12
CA GLN A 76 -20.20 -2.81 10.69
C GLN A 76 -19.39 -2.09 9.60
N THR A 77 -18.20 -2.57 9.25
CA THR A 77 -17.30 -1.85 8.33
C THR A 77 -17.77 -1.82 6.87
N ILE A 78 -18.61 -2.78 6.43
CA ILE A 78 -19.04 -2.85 5.02
C ILE A 78 -20.21 -1.89 4.73
N ALA A 79 -20.96 -1.44 5.74
CA ALA A 79 -22.13 -0.58 5.54
C ALA A 79 -21.80 0.93 5.43
N ALA A 80 -20.74 1.39 6.09
CA ALA A 80 -20.44 2.83 6.19
C ALA A 80 -19.77 3.43 4.94
N THR A 81 -19.10 2.63 4.10
CA THR A 81 -18.34 3.13 2.95
C THR A 81 -19.22 3.51 1.75
N ASN A 82 -20.48 3.05 1.70
CA ASN A 82 -21.34 3.24 0.51
C ASN A 82 -22.43 4.32 0.67
N GLN A 83 -22.37 5.20 1.68
CA GLN A 83 -23.42 6.21 1.92
C GLN A 83 -23.01 7.68 1.70
N THR A 84 -21.73 8.02 1.55
CA THR A 84 -21.32 9.44 1.57
C THR A 84 -21.31 10.13 0.20
N THR A 85 -21.53 9.43 -0.91
CA THR A 85 -21.52 10.05 -2.26
C THR A 85 -22.92 10.47 -2.75
N GLY A 86 -23.94 10.43 -1.90
CA GLY A 86 -25.35 10.57 -2.31
C GLY A 86 -26.06 11.90 -2.02
N THR A 87 -25.39 12.93 -1.47
CA THR A 87 -26.06 14.22 -1.20
C THR A 87 -25.12 15.41 -1.43
N ILE A 88 -25.13 15.93 -2.66
CA ILE A 88 -24.83 17.36 -2.90
C ILE A 88 -26.13 17.97 -3.43
N GLN A 89 -26.54 19.07 -2.79
CA GLN A 89 -27.70 19.90 -3.13
C GLN A 89 -27.62 20.45 -4.56
#